data_AF-A0A8S4A031-F1
#
_entry.id   AF-A0A8S4A031-F1
#
_cell.length_a   1.000
_cell.length_b   1.000
_cell.length_c   1.000
_cell.angle_alpha   90.00
_cell.angle_beta   90.00
_cell.angle_gamma   90.00
#
_symmetry.space_group_name_H-M   'P 1'
#
loop_
_entity.id
_entity.type
_entity.pdbx_description
1 polymer ?
#
loop_
_entity_poly.entity_id
_entity_poly.type
_entity_poly.pdbx_seq_one_letter_code
_entity_poly.pdbx_strand_id
1 'polypeptide(L)'
;GIITQQFLKLRSGEFDVQSIHTISLTHSDICDLGCIGECTSLERLDLSYNNISHLQKLSTATSLTVLNLSANRITSLDGLQMLENLENLNICGNLLGSVDVLRSISCLLKLTTLRLHDPVTGLTNPMCNTSYLDQVLLILPFVETLNGSRVRGKGSELFQLCQNMDKTIKNMPSVELLSSEDSSPPAPEDRSQWVILQSSQDELLKAEAALQ
;
A
#
# COMPACT_ATOMS: atom_id res chain seq x y z
N GLY A 1 -9.45 25.88 -4.09
CA GLY A 1 -10.66 26.04 -3.26
C GLY A 1 -10.30 25.98 -1.79
N ILE A 2 -10.97 26.78 -0.96
CA ILE A 2 -10.81 26.75 0.50
C ILE A 2 -12.09 26.21 1.14
N ILE A 3 -11.96 25.39 2.18
CA ILE A 3 -13.10 24.93 2.98
C ILE A 3 -13.56 26.07 3.90
N THR A 4 -14.80 26.53 3.68
CA THR A 4 -15.47 27.53 4.53
C THR A 4 -16.63 26.90 5.29
N GLN A 5 -17.07 27.53 6.39
CA GLN A 5 -18.20 27.01 7.17
C GLN A 5 -19.47 26.90 6.32
N GLN A 6 -19.73 27.90 5.47
CA GLN A 6 -20.89 27.89 4.57
C GLN A 6 -20.81 26.74 3.56
N PHE A 7 -19.61 26.46 3.03
CA PHE A 7 -19.40 25.33 2.13
C PHE A 7 -19.64 23.98 2.85
N LEU A 8 -19.15 23.83 4.08
CA LEU A 8 -19.37 22.64 4.90
C LEU A 8 -20.87 22.41 5.17
N LYS A 9 -21.56 23.44 5.67
CA LYS A 9 -23.00 23.38 5.98
C LYS A 9 -23.84 23.05 4.74
N LEU A 10 -23.50 23.63 3.59
CA LEU A 10 -24.19 23.34 2.33
C LEU A 10 -24.00 21.88 1.88
N ARG A 11 -22.81 21.30 2.10
CA ARG A 11 -22.48 19.93 1.69
C ARG A 11 -22.99 18.88 2.67
N SER A 12 -22.95 19.14 3.97
CA SER A 12 -23.44 18.22 4.99
C SER A 12 -24.97 18.30 5.17
N GLY A 13 -25.58 19.45 4.88
CA GLY A 13 -26.97 19.73 5.23
C GLY A 13 -27.17 20.10 6.70
N GLU A 14 -26.09 20.15 7.48
CA GLU A 14 -26.13 20.48 8.90
C GLU A 14 -26.11 21.99 9.13
N PHE A 15 -26.82 22.44 10.16
CA PHE A 15 -26.88 23.85 10.55
C PHE A 15 -25.61 24.30 11.28
N ASP A 16 -24.95 23.37 12.00
CA ASP A 16 -23.75 23.63 12.76
C ASP A 16 -22.59 22.72 12.35
N VAL A 17 -21.39 23.29 12.24
CA VAL A 17 -20.19 22.57 11.79
C VAL A 17 -19.74 21.52 12.81
N GLN A 18 -20.02 21.75 14.09
CA GLN A 18 -19.69 20.81 15.16
C GLN A 18 -20.59 19.58 15.14
N SER A 19 -21.77 19.63 14.51
CA SER A 19 -22.67 18.49 14.39
C SER A 19 -22.35 17.56 13.21
N ILE A 20 -21.38 17.93 12.36
CA ILE A 20 -21.01 17.16 11.18
C ILE A 20 -20.17 15.95 11.61
N HIS A 21 -20.74 14.75 11.45
CA HIS A 21 -20.06 13.48 11.76
C HIS A 21 -19.41 12.86 10.52
N THR A 22 -19.99 13.07 9.34
CA THR A 22 -19.50 12.51 8.09
C THR A 22 -19.65 13.54 6.98
N ILE A 23 -18.59 13.73 6.20
CA ILE A 23 -18.63 14.62 5.03
C ILE A 23 -17.76 14.07 3.90
N SER A 24 -18.29 14.17 2.68
CA SER A 24 -17.57 13.87 1.46
C SER A 24 -17.43 15.14 0.63
N LEU A 25 -16.19 15.52 0.36
CA LEU A 25 -15.79 16.72 -0.35
C LEU A 25 -14.89 16.34 -1.54
N THR A 26 -15.24 15.28 -2.24
CA THR A 26 -14.49 14.79 -3.39
C THR A 26 -14.61 15.74 -4.58
N HIS A 27 -13.59 15.79 -5.45
CA HIS A 27 -13.59 16.58 -6.69
C HIS A 27 -14.03 18.05 -6.51
N SER A 28 -13.60 18.70 -5.43
CA SER A 28 -14.04 20.04 -5.05
C SER A 28 -12.95 21.11 -5.24
N ASP A 29 -11.87 20.78 -5.97
CA ASP A 29 -10.70 21.62 -6.20
C ASP A 29 -10.12 22.23 -4.91
N ILE A 30 -10.24 21.51 -3.78
CA ILE A 30 -9.79 21.97 -2.48
C ILE A 30 -8.27 21.94 -2.45
N CYS A 31 -7.65 23.03 -2.03
CA CYS A 31 -6.21 23.14 -1.80
C CYS A 31 -5.90 23.61 -0.37
N ASP A 32 -6.84 24.30 0.27
CA ASP A 32 -6.76 24.74 1.66
C ASP A 32 -7.91 24.16 2.48
N LEU A 33 -7.55 23.50 3.58
CA LEU A 33 -8.46 22.87 4.51
C LEU A 33 -9.24 23.87 5.39
N GLY A 34 -8.85 25.15 5.42
CA GLY A 34 -9.60 26.24 6.01
C GLY A 34 -10.11 25.94 7.42
N CYS A 35 -11.44 25.93 7.58
CA CYS A 35 -12.13 25.71 8.85
C CYS A 35 -12.48 24.25 9.16
N ILE A 36 -11.91 23.25 8.46
CA ILE A 36 -12.22 21.83 8.71
C ILE A 36 -11.94 21.43 10.16
N GLY A 37 -10.94 22.05 10.79
CA GLY A 37 -10.55 21.79 12.17
C GLY A 37 -11.60 22.21 13.22
N GLU A 38 -12.62 22.96 12.83
CA GLU A 38 -13.74 23.34 13.71
C GLU A 38 -14.80 22.23 13.82
N CYS A 39 -14.76 21.22 12.94
CA CYS A 39 -15.67 20.07 12.95
C CYS A 39 -15.19 19.03 13.98
N THR A 40 -15.37 19.33 15.27
CA THR A 40 -14.83 18.51 16.36
C THR A 40 -15.44 17.12 16.47
N SER A 41 -16.68 16.92 16.03
CA SER A 41 -17.35 15.60 16.02
C SER A 41 -17.18 14.83 14.70
N LEU A 42 -16.28 15.28 13.82
CA LEU A 42 -16.09 14.64 12.52
C LEU A 42 -15.42 13.27 12.68
N GLU A 43 -16.12 12.21 12.26
CA GLU A 43 -15.64 10.83 12.32
C GLU A 43 -15.14 10.33 10.97
N ARG A 44 -15.79 10.73 9.87
CA ARG A 44 -15.49 10.27 8.52
C ARG A 44 -15.34 11.43 7.55
N LEU A 45 -14.17 11.52 6.92
CA LEU A 45 -13.84 12.59 6.00
C LEU A 45 -13.30 12.02 4.70
N ASP A 46 -13.98 12.33 3.59
CA ASP A 46 -13.47 12.06 2.25
C ASP A 46 -13.08 13.37 1.56
N LEU A 47 -11.79 13.51 1.30
CA LEU A 47 -11.16 14.62 0.59
C LEU A 47 -10.45 14.12 -0.68
N SER A 48 -10.84 12.95 -1.20
CA SER A 48 -10.19 12.38 -2.38
C SER A 48 -10.39 13.22 -3.65
N TYR A 49 -9.43 13.12 -4.57
CA TYR A 49 -9.43 13.88 -5.83
C TYR A 49 -9.50 15.40 -5.64
N ASN A 50 -8.58 15.93 -4.84
CA ASN A 50 -8.41 17.36 -4.61
C ASN A 50 -6.95 17.77 -4.86
N ASN A 51 -6.58 18.99 -4.49
CA ASN A 51 -5.24 19.56 -4.66
C ASN A 51 -4.58 19.89 -3.32
N ILE A 52 -4.85 19.09 -2.28
CA ILE A 52 -4.35 19.32 -0.92
C ILE A 52 -2.87 18.92 -0.82
N SER A 53 -2.06 19.80 -0.22
CA SER A 53 -0.64 19.54 0.06
C SER A 53 -0.28 19.59 1.56
N HIS A 54 -1.11 20.23 2.38
CA HIS A 54 -0.86 20.46 3.81
C HIS A 54 -2.02 19.96 4.67
N LEU A 55 -1.71 19.22 5.74
CA LEU A 55 -2.71 18.54 6.59
C LEU A 55 -2.83 19.15 8.00
N GLN A 56 -2.12 20.24 8.29
CA GLN A 56 -2.02 20.82 9.64
C GLN A 56 -3.38 21.13 10.29
N LYS A 57 -4.39 21.51 9.48
CA LYS A 57 -5.74 21.83 9.94
C LYS A 57 -6.56 20.60 10.37
N LEU A 58 -6.09 19.38 10.09
CA LEU A 58 -6.74 18.15 10.56
C LEU A 58 -6.36 17.82 12.02
N SER A 59 -5.30 18.43 12.57
CA SER A 59 -4.80 18.11 13.91
C SER A 59 -5.83 18.26 15.04
N THR A 60 -6.90 19.05 14.84
CA THR A 60 -7.96 19.26 15.82
C THR A 60 -9.15 18.30 15.65
N ALA A 61 -9.23 17.55 14.56
CA ALA A 61 -10.34 16.63 14.27
C ALA A 61 -10.10 15.26 14.94
N THR A 62 -9.90 15.26 16.26
CA THR A 62 -9.45 14.08 17.04
C THR A 62 -10.46 12.93 17.07
N SER A 63 -11.73 13.17 16.71
CA SER A 63 -12.76 12.14 16.55
C SER A 63 -12.70 11.37 15.22
N LEU A 64 -11.81 11.76 14.29
CA LEU A 64 -11.69 11.08 13.00
C LEU A 64 -11.27 9.63 13.17
N THR A 65 -12.06 8.73 12.59
CA THR A 65 -11.80 7.29 12.50
C THR A 65 -11.47 6.87 11.06
N VAL A 66 -12.05 7.55 10.07
CA VAL A 66 -11.85 7.25 8.65
C VAL A 66 -11.46 8.53 7.90
N LEU A 67 -10.32 8.49 7.22
CA LEU A 67 -9.80 9.59 6.42
C LEU A 67 -9.38 9.10 5.03
N ASN A 68 -10.03 9.64 4.01
CA ASN A 68 -9.65 9.42 2.61
C ASN A 68 -9.05 10.70 2.02
N LEU A 69 -7.77 10.62 1.68
CA LEU A 69 -6.95 11.68 1.08
C LEU A 69 -6.36 11.21 -0.26
N SER A 70 -6.95 10.20 -0.90
CA SER A 70 -6.42 9.70 -2.17
C SER A 70 -6.45 10.74 -3.28
N ALA A 71 -5.57 10.62 -4.28
CA ALA A 71 -5.49 11.53 -5.42
C ALA A 71 -5.39 13.01 -4.98
N ASN A 72 -4.35 13.32 -4.20
CA ASN A 72 -4.00 14.67 -3.75
C ASN A 72 -2.51 14.96 -4.04
N ARG A 73 -1.96 16.04 -3.46
CA ARG A 73 -0.57 16.47 -3.68
C ARG A 73 0.25 16.45 -2.38
N ILE A 74 -0.04 15.49 -1.51
CA ILE A 74 0.56 15.40 -0.17
C ILE A 74 1.99 14.86 -0.26
N THR A 75 2.93 15.58 0.34
CA THR A 75 4.36 15.20 0.44
C THR A 75 4.80 14.88 1.87
N SER A 76 4.07 15.40 2.87
CA SER A 76 4.27 15.12 4.29
C SER A 76 2.95 14.78 4.97
N LEU A 77 2.99 13.92 5.98
CA LEU A 77 1.84 13.55 6.81
C LEU A 77 1.75 14.37 8.11
N ASP A 78 2.50 15.48 8.19
CA ASP A 78 2.43 16.39 9.33
C ASP A 78 1.04 17.03 9.46
N GLY A 79 0.49 16.95 10.67
CA GLY A 79 -0.90 17.31 11.00
C GLY A 79 -1.77 16.11 11.35
N LEU A 80 -1.36 14.88 10.99
CA LEU A 80 -2.12 13.67 11.32
C LEU A 80 -1.78 13.06 12.68
N GLN A 81 -0.69 13.50 13.33
CA GLN A 81 -0.17 12.87 14.56
C GLN A 81 -1.15 12.91 15.75
N MET A 82 -2.05 13.89 15.73
CA MET A 82 -3.05 14.11 16.80
C MET A 82 -4.33 13.30 16.59
N LEU A 83 -4.46 12.57 15.47
CA LEU A 83 -5.66 11.79 15.14
C LEU A 83 -5.64 10.42 15.83
N GLU A 84 -5.61 10.40 17.16
CA GLU A 84 -5.44 9.20 17.98
C GLU A 84 -6.52 8.13 17.76
N ASN A 85 -7.68 8.52 17.24
CA ASN A 85 -8.79 7.64 16.91
C ASN A 85 -8.80 7.12 15.47
N LEU A 86 -7.81 7.49 14.65
CA LEU A 86 -7.79 7.13 13.24
C LEU A 86 -7.54 5.63 13.06
N GLU A 87 -8.49 4.95 12.42
CA GLU A 87 -8.44 3.50 12.17
C GLU A 87 -8.12 3.21 10.71
N ASN A 88 -8.66 4.02 9.79
CA ASN A 88 -8.57 3.82 8.35
C ASN A 88 -8.03 5.07 7.66
N LEU A 89 -6.85 4.94 7.04
CA LEU A 89 -6.21 6.00 6.27
C LEU A 89 -5.97 5.56 4.82
N ASN A 90 -6.53 6.31 3.88
CA ASN A 90 -6.23 6.17 2.46
C ASN A 90 -5.49 7.39 1.93
N ILE A 91 -4.27 7.18 1.44
CA ILE A 91 -3.38 8.21 0.89
C ILE A 91 -2.79 7.78 -0.46
N CYS A 92 -3.44 6.86 -1.18
CA CYS A 92 -2.99 6.45 -2.52
C CYS A 92 -3.00 7.62 -3.51
N GLY A 93 -2.08 7.64 -4.48
CA GLY A 93 -2.04 8.71 -5.49
C GLY A 93 -1.66 10.08 -4.91
N ASN A 94 -0.66 10.10 -4.04
CA ASN A 94 -0.05 11.31 -3.51
C ASN A 94 1.43 11.39 -3.93
N LEU A 95 2.17 12.36 -3.37
CA LEU A 95 3.55 12.66 -3.74
C LEU A 95 4.54 12.28 -2.64
N LEU A 96 4.26 11.20 -1.90
CA LEU A 96 5.16 10.72 -0.85
C LEU A 96 6.42 10.11 -1.48
N GLY A 97 7.56 10.77 -1.25
CA GLY A 97 8.85 10.41 -1.86
C GLY A 97 9.66 9.35 -1.10
N SER A 98 9.42 9.17 0.20
CA SER A 98 10.13 8.21 1.05
C SER A 98 9.20 7.57 2.08
N VAL A 99 9.50 6.33 2.46
CA VAL A 99 8.82 5.62 3.56
C VAL A 99 9.01 6.31 4.90
N ASP A 100 10.07 7.10 5.09
CA ASP A 100 10.36 7.76 6.35
C ASP A 100 9.27 8.76 6.76
N VAL A 101 8.50 9.28 5.79
CA VAL A 101 7.35 10.14 6.06
C VAL A 101 6.31 9.42 6.92
N LEU A 102 6.21 8.09 6.83
CA LEU A 102 5.28 7.31 7.64
C LEU A 102 5.66 7.27 9.13
N ARG A 103 6.89 7.62 9.49
CA ARG A 103 7.30 7.71 10.90
C ARG A 103 6.52 8.77 11.67
N SER A 104 5.99 9.79 10.98
CA SER A 104 5.19 10.81 11.65
C SER A 104 3.87 10.24 12.18
N ILE A 105 3.30 9.23 11.52
CA ILE A 105 2.05 8.58 11.92
C ILE A 105 2.26 7.31 12.75
N SER A 106 3.49 7.01 13.19
CA SER A 106 3.76 5.81 14.01
C SER A 106 3.13 5.88 15.41
N CYS A 107 2.69 7.07 15.85
CA CYS A 107 1.93 7.27 17.08
C CYS A 107 0.45 6.87 16.99
N LEU A 108 -0.07 6.61 15.78
CA LEU A 108 -1.48 6.28 15.55
C LEU A 108 -1.75 4.79 15.85
N LEU A 109 -1.79 4.44 17.13
CA LEU A 109 -1.87 3.05 17.60
C LEU A 109 -3.16 2.32 17.18
N LYS A 110 -4.23 3.05 16.87
CA LYS A 110 -5.51 2.48 16.40
C LYS A 110 -5.56 2.28 14.89
N LEU A 111 -4.55 2.72 14.13
CA LEU A 111 -4.55 2.62 12.68
C LEU A 111 -4.41 1.16 12.24
N THR A 112 -5.52 0.56 11.81
CA THR A 112 -5.58 -0.84 11.38
C THR A 112 -5.42 -0.97 9.86
N THR A 113 -5.91 0.01 9.11
CA THR A 113 -5.98 -0.04 7.65
C THR A 113 -5.25 1.14 7.03
N LEU A 114 -4.22 0.85 6.22
CA LEU A 114 -3.45 1.84 5.48
C LEU A 114 -3.45 1.52 3.98
N ARG A 115 -3.75 2.51 3.15
CA ARG A 115 -3.62 2.42 1.68
C ARG A 115 -2.64 3.46 1.16
N LEU A 116 -1.55 2.99 0.59
CA LEU A 116 -0.48 3.78 -0.04
C LEU A 116 -0.49 3.63 -1.57
N HIS A 117 -0.97 2.50 -2.05
CA HIS A 117 -1.04 2.13 -3.46
C HIS A 117 -2.36 1.41 -3.74
N ASP A 118 -2.95 1.70 -4.89
CA ASP A 118 -4.14 1.02 -5.39
C ASP A 118 -3.93 0.57 -6.85
N PRO A 119 -3.80 -0.74 -7.10
CA PRO A 119 -3.59 -1.26 -8.45
C PRO A 119 -4.83 -1.13 -9.34
N VAL A 120 -6.04 -1.04 -8.75
CA VAL A 120 -7.29 -0.96 -9.52
C VAL A 120 -7.44 0.42 -10.16
N THR A 121 -7.13 1.47 -9.40
CA THR A 121 -7.20 2.86 -9.87
C THR A 121 -5.89 3.36 -10.48
N GLY A 122 -4.79 2.63 -10.28
CA GLY A 122 -3.45 3.06 -10.69
C GLY A 122 -2.87 4.18 -9.81
N LEU A 123 -3.54 4.54 -8.71
CA LEU A 123 -3.09 5.58 -7.80
C LEU A 123 -1.94 5.04 -6.94
N THR A 124 -0.74 5.58 -7.16
CA THR A 124 0.49 5.19 -6.47
C THR A 124 1.19 6.38 -5.84
N ASN A 125 2.05 6.14 -4.85
CA ASN A 125 3.00 7.13 -4.35
C ASN A 125 4.40 6.84 -4.89
N PRO A 126 5.25 7.85 -5.14
CA PRO A 126 6.62 7.66 -5.60
C PRO A 126 7.46 6.69 -4.73
N MET A 127 7.19 6.63 -3.42
CA MET A 127 7.84 5.71 -2.49
C MET A 127 7.48 4.22 -2.70
N CYS A 128 6.41 3.89 -3.46
CA CYS A 128 5.93 2.52 -3.66
C CYS A 128 6.76 1.76 -4.70
N ASN A 129 8.04 1.53 -4.39
CA ASN A 129 8.95 0.70 -5.19
C ASN A 129 8.78 -0.81 -4.86
N THR A 130 9.74 -1.68 -5.22
CA THR A 130 9.62 -3.13 -4.96
C THR A 130 9.94 -3.55 -3.51
N SER A 131 10.46 -2.63 -2.69
CA SER A 131 10.98 -2.91 -1.34
C SER A 131 10.26 -2.15 -0.23
N TYR A 132 9.34 -1.24 -0.57
CA TYR A 132 8.67 -0.39 0.41
C TYR A 132 7.83 -1.19 1.41
N LEU A 133 7.20 -2.30 1.00
CA LEU A 133 6.29 -3.07 1.87
C LEU A 133 6.97 -3.52 3.16
N ASP A 134 8.17 -4.10 3.06
CA ASP A 134 8.94 -4.54 4.24
C ASP A 134 9.28 -3.35 5.15
N GLN A 135 9.63 -2.21 4.57
CA GLN A 135 9.95 -0.98 5.31
C GLN A 135 8.71 -0.39 6.00
N VAL A 136 7.55 -0.39 5.35
CA VAL A 136 6.29 0.06 5.94
C VAL A 136 5.89 -0.82 7.11
N LEU A 137 6.01 -2.14 6.99
CA LEU A 137 5.68 -3.08 8.06
C LEU A 137 6.65 -3.00 9.26
N LEU A 138 7.88 -2.54 9.02
CA LEU A 138 8.85 -2.25 10.08
C LEU A 138 8.50 -0.95 10.83
N ILE A 139 8.09 0.10 10.10
CA ILE A 139 7.72 1.40 10.69
C ILE A 139 6.38 1.33 11.41
N LEU A 140 5.40 0.63 10.84
CA LEU A 140 4.02 0.53 11.33
C LEU A 140 3.65 -0.94 11.62
N PRO A 141 4.21 -1.54 12.69
CA PRO A 141 4.04 -2.96 12.98
C PRO A 141 2.63 -3.33 13.45
N PHE A 142 1.75 -2.37 13.71
CA PHE A 142 0.38 -2.59 14.17
C PHE A 142 -0.65 -2.68 13.04
N VAL A 143 -0.29 -2.32 11.80
CA VAL A 143 -1.23 -2.32 10.66
C VAL A 143 -1.67 -3.75 10.33
N GLU A 144 -2.99 -3.96 10.29
CA GLU A 144 -3.60 -5.25 9.95
C GLU A 144 -3.78 -5.42 8.44
N THR A 145 -4.14 -4.33 7.75
CA THR A 145 -4.44 -4.32 6.31
C THR A 145 -3.63 -3.24 5.62
N LEU A 146 -2.83 -3.63 4.63
CA LEU A 146 -2.01 -2.72 3.82
C LEU A 146 -2.39 -2.86 2.34
N ASN A 147 -2.74 -1.74 1.70
CA ASN A 147 -3.17 -1.70 0.29
C ASN A 147 -4.34 -2.65 -0.04
N GLY A 148 -5.20 -2.92 0.94
CA GLY A 148 -6.33 -3.86 0.81
C GLY A 148 -5.99 -5.33 1.08
N SER A 149 -4.71 -5.67 1.24
CA SER A 149 -4.27 -7.02 1.60
C SER A 149 -4.11 -7.13 3.11
N ARG A 150 -4.60 -8.24 3.71
CA ARG A 150 -4.40 -8.51 5.13
C ARG A 150 -2.95 -8.96 5.37
N VAL A 151 -2.20 -8.17 6.13
CA VAL A 151 -0.77 -8.39 6.41
C VAL A 151 -0.50 -8.95 7.81
N ARG A 152 -1.48 -8.83 8.71
CA ARG A 152 -1.41 -9.38 10.09
C ARG A 152 -2.74 -9.95 10.56
N GLY A 153 -2.67 -10.77 11.61
CA GLY A 153 -3.82 -11.44 12.20
C GLY A 153 -4.27 -12.69 11.43
N LYS A 154 -5.38 -13.28 11.86
CA LYS A 154 -5.95 -14.48 11.21
C LYS A 154 -6.31 -14.19 9.75
N GLY A 155 -5.87 -15.02 8.80
CA GLY A 155 -6.11 -14.77 7.38
C GLY A 155 -4.97 -14.01 6.67
N SER A 156 -3.84 -13.76 7.35
CA SER A 156 -2.64 -13.17 6.74
C SER A 156 -1.64 -14.22 6.20
N GLU A 157 -1.99 -15.51 6.28
CA GLU A 157 -1.09 -16.62 5.94
C GLU A 157 -0.70 -16.58 4.46
N LEU A 158 -1.63 -16.25 3.57
CA LEU A 158 -1.35 -16.08 2.14
C LEU A 158 -0.36 -14.93 1.89
N PHE A 159 -0.52 -13.81 2.59
CA PHE A 159 0.40 -12.68 2.45
C PHE A 159 1.81 -13.03 2.92
N GLN A 160 1.93 -13.72 4.05
CA GLN A 160 3.21 -14.21 4.56
C GLN A 160 3.86 -15.22 3.60
N LEU A 161 3.07 -16.13 3.02
CA LEU A 161 3.56 -17.09 2.03
C LEU A 161 4.13 -16.37 0.80
N CYS A 162 3.41 -15.39 0.24
CA CYS A 162 3.89 -14.61 -0.89
C CYS A 162 5.21 -13.89 -0.58
N GLN A 163 5.34 -13.27 0.61
CA GLN A 163 6.60 -12.63 1.00
C GLN A 163 7.76 -13.62 1.12
N ASN A 164 7.50 -14.81 1.68
CA ASN A 164 8.52 -15.84 1.82
C ASN A 164 8.98 -16.33 0.45
N MET A 165 8.05 -16.55 -0.47
CA MET A 165 8.36 -16.91 -1.86
C MET A 165 9.18 -15.84 -2.57
N ASP A 166 8.80 -14.57 -2.47
CA ASP A 166 9.55 -13.46 -3.06
C ASP A 166 10.98 -13.38 -2.52
N LYS A 167 11.16 -13.60 -1.22
CA LYS A 167 12.49 -13.66 -0.59
C LYS A 167 13.30 -14.84 -1.12
N THR A 168 12.69 -16.02 -1.27
CA THR A 168 13.35 -17.21 -1.85
C THR A 168 13.77 -16.94 -3.29
N ILE A 169 12.89 -16.38 -4.12
CA ILE A 169 13.18 -16.06 -5.53
C ILE A 169 14.34 -15.06 -5.62
N LYS A 170 14.32 -13.99 -4.82
CA LYS A 170 15.41 -13.00 -4.78
C LYS A 170 16.75 -13.58 -4.35
N ASN A 171 16.73 -14.64 -3.54
CA ASN A 171 17.93 -15.32 -3.04
C ASN A 171 18.35 -16.52 -3.91
N MET A 172 17.62 -16.84 -4.98
CA MET A 172 18.07 -17.87 -5.91
C MET A 172 19.32 -17.37 -6.63
N PRO A 173 20.39 -18.19 -6.70
CA PRO A 173 21.53 -17.85 -7.54
C PRO A 173 21.04 -17.70 -8.98
N SER A 174 21.44 -16.62 -9.66
CA SER A 174 21.24 -16.49 -11.09
C SER A 174 21.74 -17.77 -11.74
N VAL A 175 20.87 -18.49 -12.43
CA VAL A 175 21.31 -19.56 -13.32
C VAL A 175 22.07 -18.84 -14.43
N GLU A 176 23.40 -18.75 -14.29
CA GLU A 176 24.26 -18.54 -15.43
C GLU A 176 23.94 -19.69 -16.38
N LEU A 177 23.18 -19.40 -17.43
CA LEU A 177 23.25 -20.16 -18.66
C LEU A 177 24.74 -20.16 -19.01
N LEU A 178 25.44 -21.22 -18.63
CA LEU A 178 26.79 -21.49 -19.07
C LEU A 178 26.74 -21.49 -20.59
N SER A 179 27.09 -20.35 -21.18
CA SER A 179 27.62 -20.29 -22.53
C SER A 179 28.98 -20.99 -22.47
N SER A 180 28.98 -22.32 -22.37
CA SER A 180 30.15 -23.11 -22.68
C SER A 180 30.30 -23.04 -24.20
N GLU A 181 30.96 -21.98 -24.67
CA GLU A 181 31.88 -22.10 -25.79
C GLU A 181 32.99 -23.07 -25.36
N ASP A 182 32.70 -24.38 -25.42
CA ASP A 182 33.76 -25.37 -25.59
C ASP A 182 33.21 -26.51 -26.45
N SER A 183 33.45 -26.36 -27.75
CA SER A 183 33.22 -27.38 -28.75
C SER A 183 34.25 -28.50 -28.58
N SER A 184 34.08 -29.33 -27.56
CA SER A 184 34.78 -30.61 -27.42
C SER A 184 33.98 -31.56 -26.53
N PRO A 185 33.58 -32.76 -27.01
CA PRO A 185 32.85 -33.71 -26.19
C PRO A 185 33.75 -34.27 -25.07
N PRO A 186 33.29 -34.31 -23.80
CA PRO A 186 34.06 -34.87 -22.71
C PRO A 186 34.18 -36.41 -22.84
N ALA A 187 35.30 -36.93 -22.33
CA ALA A 187 35.67 -38.36 -22.35
C ALA A 187 34.66 -39.25 -21.58
N PRO A 188 34.51 -40.54 -21.94
CA PRO A 188 33.35 -41.36 -21.60
C PRO A 188 33.47 -42.07 -20.24
N GLU A 189 33.84 -41.37 -19.16
CA GLU A 189 34.04 -42.03 -17.84
C GLU A 189 33.11 -41.57 -16.71
N ASP A 190 32.26 -40.55 -16.90
CA ASP A 190 31.30 -40.15 -15.85
C ASP A 190 29.85 -40.11 -16.36
N ARG A 191 29.34 -41.29 -16.73
CA ARG A 191 27.93 -41.51 -17.12
C ARG A 191 26.97 -41.56 -15.94
N SER A 192 27.44 -41.40 -14.70
CA SER A 192 26.59 -41.57 -13.51
C SER A 192 25.78 -40.31 -13.17
N GLN A 193 26.24 -39.12 -13.58
CA GLN A 193 25.58 -37.85 -13.28
C GLN A 193 24.54 -37.41 -14.33
N TRP A 194 24.57 -37.99 -15.54
CA TRP A 194 23.66 -37.62 -16.64
C TRP A 194 22.34 -38.41 -16.68
N VAL A 195 22.17 -39.40 -15.81
CA VAL A 195 20.98 -40.29 -15.82
C VAL A 195 19.71 -39.58 -15.33
N ILE A 196 19.84 -38.48 -14.57
CA ILE A 196 18.69 -37.83 -13.91
C ILE A 196 17.87 -36.96 -14.88
N LEU A 197 18.48 -36.43 -15.95
CA LEU A 197 17.78 -35.56 -16.91
C LEU A 197 17.17 -36.33 -18.10
N GLN A 198 17.70 -37.50 -18.47
CA GLN A 198 17.13 -38.29 -19.58
C GLN A 198 15.92 -39.13 -19.17
N SER A 199 15.84 -39.60 -17.91
CA SER A 199 14.70 -40.40 -17.45
C SER A 199 13.38 -39.61 -17.47
N SER A 200 13.44 -38.31 -17.18
CA SER A 200 12.25 -37.45 -17.15
C SER A 200 11.72 -37.11 -18.54
N GLN A 201 12.59 -37.09 -19.55
CA GLN A 201 12.22 -36.76 -20.93
C GLN A 201 11.62 -37.96 -21.67
N ASP A 202 12.11 -39.17 -21.39
CA ASP A 202 11.55 -40.42 -21.91
C ASP A 202 10.19 -40.76 -21.29
N GLU A 203 9.94 -40.40 -20.02
CA GLU A 203 8.62 -40.56 -19.41
C GLU A 203 7.58 -39.58 -19.99
N LEU A 204 7.98 -38.35 -20.30
CA LEU A 204 7.12 -37.37 -20.97
C LEU A 204 6.75 -37.80 -22.40
N LEU A 205 7.71 -38.31 -23.18
CA LEU A 205 7.43 -38.81 -24.54
C LEU A 205 6.54 -40.05 -24.54
N LYS A 206 6.69 -40.94 -23.55
CA LYS A 206 5.79 -42.10 -23.38
C LYS A 206 4.38 -41.70 -22.95
N ALA A 207 4.24 -40.66 -22.13
CA ALA A 207 2.94 -40.14 -21.72
C ALA A 207 2.20 -39.47 -22.89
N GLU A 208 2.90 -38.73 -23.76
CA GLU A 208 2.30 -38.10 -24.95
C GLU A 208 1.88 -39.14 -26.00
N ALA A 209 2.66 -40.21 -26.20
CA ALA A 209 2.30 -41.28 -27.14
C ALA A 209 1.10 -42.15 -26.68
N ALA A 210 0.76 -42.14 -25.39
CA ALA A 210 -0.39 -42.88 -24.85
C ALA A 210 -1.72 -42.10 -24.93
N LEU A 211 -1.67 -40.84 -25.36
CA LEU A 211 -2.82 -39.92 -25.46
C LEU A 211 -3.26 -39.64 -26.91
N GLN A 212 -2.65 -40.30 -27.90
CA GLN A 212 -3.09 -40.35 -29.30
C GLN A 212 -3.61 -41.74 -29.67
#